data_AF-A0A2E5XC73-F1
#
_entry.id   AF-A0A2E5XC73-F1
#
_cell.length_a   1.000
_cell.length_b   1.000
_cell.length_c   1.000
_cell.angle_alpha   90.00
_cell.angle_beta   90.00
_cell.angle_gamma   90.00
#
_symmetry.space_group_name_H-M   'P 1'
#
loop_
_entity.id
_entity.type
_entity.pdbx_description
1 polymer ?
#
loop_
_entity_poly.entity_id
_entity_poly.type
_entity_poly.pdbx_seq_one_letter_code
_entity_poly.pdbx_strand_id
1 'polypeptide(L)' 'MTKKEILDLILNERSNQDKKWGEQNHNVYKWLAILGEEVGEANKAALESKDSELINELIQISSVSVAMIESIYRNRK' A
#
# COMPACT_ATOMS: atom_id res chain seq x y z
N MET A 1 -3.98 -18.50 -6.81
CA MET A 1 -3.46 -17.23 -7.36
C MET A 1 -2.07 -17.44 -7.93
N THR A 2 -1.83 -16.94 -9.14
CA THR A 2 -0.50 -16.77 -9.71
C THR A 2 0.14 -15.48 -9.20
N LYS A 3 1.46 -15.35 -9.35
CA LYS A 3 2.15 -14.09 -9.04
C LYS A 3 1.58 -12.90 -9.82
N LYS A 4 1.16 -13.14 -11.07
CA LYS A 4 0.56 -12.11 -11.92
C LYS A 4 -0.77 -11.60 -11.33
N GLU A 5 -1.65 -12.51 -10.95
CA GLU A 5 -2.95 -12.15 -10.34
C GLU A 5 -2.76 -11.33 -9.05
N ILE A 6 -1.74 -11.64 -8.24
CA ILE A 6 -1.42 -10.85 -7.03
C ILE A 6 -0.95 -9.44 -7.40
N LEU A 7 -0.07 -9.31 -8.40
CA LEU A 7 0.38 -8.00 -8.88
C LEU A 7 -0.78 -7.18 -9.45
N ASP A 8 -1.72 -7.81 -10.15
CA ASP A 8 -2.92 -7.14 -10.66
C ASP A 8 -3.78 -6.59 -9.52
N LEU A 9 -3.91 -7.32 -8.39
CA LEU A 9 -4.60 -6.82 -7.20
C LEU A 9 -3.92 -5.57 -6.61
N ILE A 10 -2.58 -5.57 -6.52
CA ILE A 10 -1.80 -4.43 -6.02
C ILE A 10 -1.99 -3.21 -6.93
N LEU A 11 -1.95 -3.39 -8.25
CA LEU A 11 -2.15 -2.30 -9.21
C LEU A 11 -3.58 -1.74 -9.18
N ASN A 12 -4.57 -2.62 -8.98
CA ASN A 12 -5.95 -2.19 -8.80
C ASN A 12 -6.12 -1.37 -7.52
N GLU A 13 -5.54 -1.80 -6.41
CA GLU A 13 -5.59 -1.03 -5.16
C GLU A 13 -4.86 0.31 -5.28
N ARG A 14 -3.68 0.32 -5.91
CA ARG A 14 -2.96 1.57 -6.19
C ARG A 14 -3.83 2.55 -7.01
N SER A 15 -4.54 2.04 -8.01
CA SER A 15 -5.49 2.84 -8.81
C SER A 15 -6.68 3.35 -7.98
N ASN A 16 -7.14 2.59 -6.98
CA ASN A 16 -8.18 3.04 -6.06
C ASN A 16 -7.68 4.18 -5.15
N GLN A 17 -6.45 4.06 -4.63
CA GLN A 17 -5.82 5.13 -3.85
C GLN A 17 -5.69 6.42 -4.67
N ASP A 18 -5.33 6.33 -5.95
CA ASP A 18 -5.30 7.51 -6.84
C ASP A 18 -6.67 8.14 -7.04
N LYS A 19 -7.73 7.33 -7.19
CA LYS A 19 -9.09 7.86 -7.30
C LYS A 19 -9.56 8.52 -6.00
N LYS A 20 -9.17 7.95 -4.86
CA LYS A 20 -9.60 8.40 -3.52
C LYS A 20 -8.87 9.67 -3.07
N TRP A 21 -7.57 9.72 -3.31
CA TRP A 21 -6.69 10.75 -2.75
C TRP A 21 -6.00 11.62 -3.80
N GLY A 22 -6.06 11.26 -5.08
CA GLY A 22 -5.27 11.91 -6.13
C GLY A 22 -3.78 11.62 -6.00
N GLU A 23 -2.97 12.36 -6.76
CA GLU A 23 -1.51 12.27 -6.65
C GLU A 23 -1.03 12.79 -5.29
N GLN A 24 -0.27 11.95 -4.59
CA GLN A 24 0.37 12.30 -3.31
C GLN A 24 1.89 12.40 -3.50
N ASN A 25 2.48 13.49 -2.97
CA ASN A 25 3.92 13.76 -3.03
C ASN A 25 4.48 14.12 -1.65
N HIS A 26 4.26 13.24 -0.68
CA HIS A 26 4.69 13.47 0.69
C HIS A 26 6.20 13.37 0.88
N ASN A 27 6.70 13.94 1.98
CA ASN A 27 8.07 13.65 2.42
C ASN A 27 8.19 12.19 2.89
N VAL A 28 9.44 11.70 2.95
CA VAL A 28 9.72 10.29 3.27
C VAL A 28 9.19 9.86 4.64
N TYR A 29 9.20 10.75 5.64
CA TYR A 29 8.72 10.41 6.98
C TYR A 29 7.21 10.20 7.02
N LYS A 30 6.45 11.01 6.28
CA LYS A 30 5.01 10.82 6.16
C LYS A 30 4.67 9.54 5.38
N TRP A 31 5.43 9.21 4.33
CA TRP A 31 5.26 7.93 3.65
C TRP A 31 5.55 6.73 4.56
N LEU A 32 6.64 6.77 5.33
CA LEU A 32 6.97 5.73 6.29
C LEU A 32 5.92 5.61 7.41
N ALA A 33 5.29 6.72 7.83
CA ALA A 33 4.19 6.69 8.77
C ALA A 33 2.96 5.98 8.18
N ILE A 34 2.56 6.31 6.95
CA ILE A 34 1.44 5.64 6.26
C ILE A 34 1.73 4.15 6.08
N LEU A 35 2.93 3.79 5.61
CA LEU A 35 3.32 2.38 5.49
C LEU A 35 3.29 1.64 6.84
N GLY A 36 3.73 2.31 7.91
CA GLY A 36 3.70 1.77 9.27
C GLY A 36 2.28 1.54 9.80
N GLU A 37 1.32 2.37 9.40
CA GLU A 37 -0.10 2.19 9.70
C GLU A 37 -0.63 0.89 9.08
N GLU A 38 -0.41 0.68 7.78
CA GLU A 38 -0.82 -0.55 7.07
C GLU A 38 -0.17 -1.82 7.67
N VAL A 39 1.11 -1.74 8.08
CA VAL A 39 1.79 -2.83 8.79
C VAL A 39 1.14 -3.12 10.14
N GLY A 40 0.71 -2.07 10.86
CA GLY A 40 -0.05 -2.20 12.09
C GLY A 40 -1.38 -2.93 11.90
N GLU A 41 -2.12 -2.59 10.83
CA GLU A 41 -3.38 -3.23 10.48
C GLU A 41 -3.17 -4.71 10.09
N ALA A 42 -2.14 -5.01 9.30
CA ALA A 42 -1.78 -6.39 8.98
C ALA A 42 -1.46 -7.22 10.24
N ASN A 43 -0.69 -6.67 11.17
CA ASN A 43 -0.38 -7.32 12.45
C ASN A 43 -1.65 -7.59 13.26
N LYS A 44 -2.58 -6.62 13.30
CA LYS A 44 -3.87 -6.78 13.99
C LYS A 44 -4.70 -7.89 13.35
N ALA A 45 -4.84 -7.90 12.02
CA ALA A 45 -5.58 -8.93 11.30
C ALA A 45 -5.00 -10.34 11.54
N ALA A 46 -3.67 -10.46 11.58
CA ALA A 46 -3.00 -11.71 11.91
C ALA A 46 -3.30 -12.18 13.35
N LEU A 47 -3.22 -11.28 14.34
CA LEU A 47 -3.54 -11.58 15.74
C LEU A 47 -5.01 -11.99 15.93
N GLU A 48 -5.91 -11.41 15.15
CA GLU A 48 -7.34 -11.71 15.15
C GLU A 48 -7.70 -12.94 14.28
N SER A 49 -6.73 -13.61 13.64
CA SER A 49 -6.93 -14.76 12.74
C SER A 49 -7.89 -14.47 11.58
N LYS A 50 -7.77 -13.26 11.00
CA LYS A 50 -8.63 -12.80 9.90
C LYS A 50 -7.86 -12.78 8.59
N ASP A 51 -7.74 -13.95 7.95
CA ASP A 51 -6.93 -14.14 6.75
C ASP A 51 -7.31 -13.20 5.60
N SER A 52 -8.61 -12.95 5.38
CA SER A 52 -9.07 -12.03 4.33
C SER A 52 -8.64 -10.57 4.59
N GLU A 53 -8.71 -10.11 5.84
CA GLU A 53 -8.24 -8.77 6.22
C GLU A 53 -6.71 -8.70 6.08
N LEU A 54 -5.99 -9.72 6.55
CA LEU A 54 -4.53 -9.79 6.41
C LEU A 54 -4.09 -9.72 4.94
N ILE A 55 -4.76 -10.44 4.03
CA ILE A 55 -4.45 -10.38 2.60
C ILE A 55 -4.70 -8.97 2.05
N ASN A 56 -5.78 -8.31 2.45
CA ASN A 56 -6.08 -6.95 2.03
C ASN A 56 -4.99 -5.97 2.53
N GLU A 57 -4.57 -6.05 3.79
CA GLU A 57 -3.54 -5.16 4.31
C GLU A 57 -2.18 -5.40 3.67
N LEU A 58 -1.82 -6.64 3.32
CA LEU A 58 -0.61 -6.93 2.55
C LEU A 58 -0.65 -6.30 1.14
N ILE A 59 -1.82 -6.24 0.52
CA ILE A 59 -2.04 -5.53 -0.75
C ILE A 59 -1.87 -4.02 -0.53
N GLN A 60 -2.43 -3.45 0.54
CA GLN A 60 -2.28 -2.03 0.88
C GLN A 60 -0.82 -1.64 1.18
N ILE A 61 -0.09 -2.42 1.96
CA ILE A 61 1.35 -2.24 2.21
C ILE A 61 2.12 -2.15 0.89
N SER A 62 1.79 -3.05 -0.05
CA SER A 62 2.44 -3.11 -1.35
C SER A 62 2.09 -1.92 -2.23
N SER A 63 0.82 -1.49 -2.26
CA SER A 63 0.39 -0.32 -3.04
C SER A 63 0.95 0.98 -2.48
N VAL A 64 1.02 1.15 -1.15
CA VAL A 64 1.69 2.28 -0.49
C VAL A 64 3.18 2.32 -0.83
N SER A 65 3.84 1.16 -0.84
CA SER A 65 5.25 1.07 -1.24
C SER A 65 5.46 1.53 -2.69
N VAL A 66 4.57 1.14 -3.62
CA VAL A 66 4.59 1.63 -5.01
C VAL A 66 4.38 3.15 -5.04
N ALA A 67 3.37 3.68 -4.36
CA ALA A 67 3.06 5.11 -4.29
C ALA A 67 4.25 5.94 -3.75
N MET A 68 4.92 5.43 -2.71
CA MET A 68 6.10 6.06 -2.13
C MET A 68 7.25 6.12 -3.14
N ILE A 69 7.53 5.02 -3.86
CA ILE A 69 8.57 4.99 -4.89
C ILE A 69 8.26 6.00 -5.99
N GLU A 70 7.02 6.03 -6.49
CA GLU A 70 6.58 7.01 -7.50
C GLU A 70 6.79 8.45 -7.02
N SER A 71 6.39 8.76 -5.78
CA SER A 71 6.58 10.08 -5.17
C SER A 71 8.05 10.44 -5.05
N ILE A 72 8.92 9.51 -4.63
CA ILE A 72 10.37 9.74 -4.55
C ILE A 72 10.94 10.06 -5.94
N TYR A 73 10.53 9.33 -6.98
CA TYR A 73 11.00 9.60 -8.34
C TYR A 73 10.48 10.93 -8.89
N ARG A 74 9.22 11.31 -8.62
CA ARG A 74 8.67 12.61 -9.00
C ARG A 74 9.43 13.76 -8.33
N ASN A 75 9.71 13.64 -7.03
CA ASN A 75 10.35 14.68 -6.22
C ASN A 75 11.88 14.81 -6.43
N ARG A 76 12.51 13.88 -7.14
CA ARG A 76 13.94 13.95 -7.51
C ARG A 76 14.22 14.85 -8.72
N LYS A 77 13.18 15.23 -9.48
CA LYS A 77 13.27 16.20 -10.57
C LYS A 77 13.20 17.62 -10.03
#